data_AF-A0A6I1QLD3-F1
#
_entry.id   AF-A0A6I1QLD3-F1
#
_cell.length_a   1.000
_cell.length_b   1.000
_cell.length_c   1.000
_cell.angle_alpha   90.00
_cell.angle_beta   90.00
_cell.angle_gamma   90.00
#
_symmetry.space_group_name_H-M   'P 1'
#
loop_
_entity.id
_entity.type
_entity.pdbx_description
1 polymer ?
#
loop_
_entity_poly.entity_id
_entity_poly.type
_entity_poly.pdbx_seq_one_letter_code
_entity_poly.pdbx_strand_id
1 'polypeptide(L)' 'MPKIKTNRAAAKRFRVTAGGKIKRNKGFKRHLLSSKGKKRKRQLRSGTMVSAAEQKNIRELIPYK' A
#
# COMPACT_ATOMS: atom_id res chain seq x y z
N MET A 1 -14.01 4.75 27.25
CA MET A 1 -12.93 4.12 26.46
C MET A 1 -12.60 5.02 25.27
N PRO A 2 -11.35 5.51 25.13
CA PRO A 2 -11.01 6.42 24.04
C PRO A 2 -10.98 5.70 22.68
N LYS A 3 -11.37 6.39 21.61
CA LYS A 3 -11.30 5.87 20.23
C LYS A 3 -9.86 5.57 19.83
N ILE A 4 -9.62 4.44 19.16
CA ILE A 4 -8.32 4.05 18.63
C ILE A 4 -7.87 5.08 17.59
N LYS A 5 -6.66 5.62 17.69
CA LYS A 5 -6.16 6.60 16.71
C LYS A 5 -5.69 5.89 15.44
N THR A 6 -6.11 6.38 14.27
CA THR A 6 -5.59 5.90 12.98
C THR A 6 -4.11 6.21 12.83
N ASN A 7 -3.31 5.22 12.42
CA ASN A 7 -1.92 5.47 12.04
C ASN A 7 -1.88 6.29 10.74
N ARG A 8 -1.51 7.57 10.86
CA ARG A 8 -1.51 8.51 9.73
C ARG A 8 -0.50 8.14 8.64
N ALA A 9 0.60 7.48 8.99
CA ALA A 9 1.59 7.03 8.00
C ALA A 9 1.02 5.87 7.16
N ALA A 10 0.35 4.92 7.79
CA ALA A 10 -0.33 3.82 7.11
C ALA A 10 -1.50 4.35 6.24
N ALA A 11 -2.32 5.25 6.78
CA ALA A 11 -3.48 5.83 6.08
C ALA A 11 -3.13 6.63 4.81
N LYS A 12 -1.89 7.13 4.69
CA LYS A 12 -1.36 7.80 3.49
C LYS A 12 -0.84 6.83 2.42
N ARG A 13 -0.50 5.59 2.80
CA ARG A 13 0.16 4.60 1.92
C ARG A 13 -0.79 3.51 1.43
N PHE A 14 -1.80 3.17 2.21
CA PHE A 14 -2.73 2.08 1.95
C PHE A 14 -4.16 2.60 1.77
N ARG A 15 -4.91 1.97 0.85
CA ARG A 15 -6.33 2.25 0.61
C ARG A 15 -7.12 0.95 0.58
N VAL A 16 -8.24 0.92 1.29
CA VAL A 16 -9.21 -0.17 1.25
C VAL A 16 -10.05 -0.03 -0.03
N THR A 17 -10.19 -1.13 -0.78
CA THR A 17 -11.07 -1.20 -1.95
C THR A 17 -12.48 -1.59 -1.52
N ALA A 18 -13.48 -1.39 -2.39
CA ALA A 18 -14.87 -1.76 -2.08
C ALA A 18 -15.03 -3.25 -1.70
N GLY A 19 -14.21 -4.14 -2.26
CA GLY A 19 -14.18 -5.57 -1.89
C GLY A 19 -13.37 -5.89 -0.63
N GLY A 20 -13.07 -4.91 0.21
CA GLY A 20 -12.35 -5.07 1.48
C GLY A 20 -10.85 -5.35 1.37
N LYS A 21 -10.31 -5.58 0.17
CA LYS A 21 -8.87 -5.82 -0.02
C LYS A 21 -8.09 -4.51 0.05
N ILE A 22 -6.81 -4.59 0.41
CA ILE A 22 -5.96 -3.40 0.57
C ILE A 22 -5.06 -3.21 -0.65
N LYS A 23 -5.13 -2.03 -1.26
CA LYS A 23 -4.28 -1.60 -2.37
C LYS A 23 -3.10 -0.79 -1.86
N ARG A 24 -1.93 -1.01 -2.49
CA ARG A 24 -0.69 -0.28 -2.26
C ARG A 24 0.02 0.07 -3.57
N ASN A 25 0.92 1.04 -3.51
CA ASN A 25 1.87 1.29 -4.61
C ASN A 25 3.05 0.33 -4.52
N LYS A 26 3.62 -0.03 -5.68
CA LYS A 26 4.85 -0.84 -5.74
C LYS A 26 6.06 0.00 -5.35
N GLY A 27 7.02 -0.63 -4.68
CA GLY A 27 8.29 -0.01 -4.30
C GLY A 27 9.26 0.17 -5.49
N PHE A 28 10.43 0.72 -5.21
CA PHE A 28 11.59 0.73 -6.12
C PHE A 28 11.45 1.55 -7.42
N LYS A 29 10.48 2.47 -7.52
CA LYS A 29 10.31 3.36 -8.68
C LYS A 29 10.62 4.85 -8.40
N ARG A 30 11.26 5.17 -7.26
CA ARG A 30 11.58 6.57 -6.90
C ARG A 30 12.95 7.05 -7.42
N HIS A 31 13.97 6.23 -7.34
CA HIS A 31 15.35 6.56 -7.72
C HIS A 31 16.01 5.41 -8.50
N LEU A 32 17.20 5.66 -9.05
CA LEU A 32 17.98 4.71 -9.87
C LEU A 32 17.12 4.13 -11.01
N LEU A 33 16.48 5.02 -11.79
CA LEU A 33 15.60 4.65 -12.89
C LEU A 33 16.35 4.45 -14.22
N SER A 34 17.55 5.02 -14.34
CA SER A 34 18.40 4.92 -15.52
C SER A 34 18.89 3.49 -15.74
N SER A 35 19.30 2.78 -14.67
CA SER A 35 19.73 1.38 -14.72
C SER A 35 18.58 0.37 -14.86
N LYS A 36 17.32 0.80 -14.68
CA LYS A 36 16.14 -0.08 -14.76
C LYS A 36 15.57 -0.10 -16.18
N GLY A 37 15.43 -1.30 -16.73
CA GLY A 37 14.78 -1.51 -18.03
C GLY A 37 13.35 -0.94 -18.11
N LYS A 38 12.94 -0.53 -19.32
CA LYS A 38 11.63 0.08 -19.59
C LYS A 38 10.46 -0.82 -19.11
N LYS A 39 10.56 -2.14 -19.30
CA LYS A 39 9.55 -3.13 -18.85
C LYS A 39 9.35 -3.10 -17.34
N ARG A 40 10.43 -3.11 -16.55
CA ARG A 40 10.39 -3.05 -15.08
C ARG A 40 9.74 -1.75 -14.60
N LYS A 41 10.12 -0.60 -15.17
CA LYS A 41 9.54 0.72 -14.83
C LYS A 41 8.03 0.78 -15.09
N ARG A 42 7.56 0.15 -16.18
CA ARG A 42 6.13 0.05 -16.51
C ARG A 42 5.37 -0.82 -15.52
N GLN A 43 5.91 -1.99 -15.17
CA GLN A 43 5.28 -2.90 -14.19
C GLN A 43 5.22 -2.29 -12.79
N LEU A 44 6.21 -1.50 -12.38
CA LEU A 44 6.23 -0.80 -11.09
C LEU A 44 5.29 0.42 -11.03
N ARG A 45 4.74 0.88 -12.18
CA ARG A 45 3.78 2.00 -12.21
C ARG A 45 2.42 1.62 -11.64
N SER A 46 1.98 0.37 -11.83
CA SER A 46 0.66 -0.06 -11.38
C SER A 46 0.65 -0.36 -9.88
N GLY A 47 -0.43 0.05 -9.22
CA GLY A 47 -0.72 -0.38 -7.85
C GLY A 47 -0.96 -1.89 -7.81
N THR A 48 -0.67 -2.49 -6.66
CA THR A 48 -0.85 -3.92 -6.40
C THR A 48 -1.57 -4.13 -5.08
N MET A 49 -2.01 -5.35 -4.84
CA MET A 49 -2.65 -5.72 -3.58
C MET A 49 -1.59 -6.05 -2.53
N VAL A 50 -1.93 -5.80 -1.27
CA VAL A 50 -1.16 -6.29 -0.13
C VAL A 50 -1.27 -7.82 -0.09
N SER A 51 -0.19 -8.49 0.33
CA SER A 51 -0.18 -9.94 0.52
C SER A 51 -1.25 -10.36 1.53
N ALA A 52 -1.75 -11.60 1.43
CA ALA A 52 -2.79 -12.08 2.34
C ALA A 52 -2.34 -12.03 3.81
N ALA A 53 -1.07 -12.35 4.08
CA ALA A 53 -0.48 -12.37 5.42
C ALA A 53 -0.49 -10.99 6.10
N GLU A 54 -0.22 -9.91 5.37
CA GLU A 54 -0.12 -8.56 5.95
C GLU A 54 -1.47 -7.83 6.06
N GLN A 55 -2.54 -8.35 5.46
CA GLN A 55 -3.82 -7.65 5.41
C GLN A 55 -4.40 -7.38 6.81
N LYS A 56 -4.30 -8.34 7.73
CA LYS A 56 -4.81 -8.19 9.10
C LYS A 56 -4.12 -7.03 9.82
N ASN A 57 -2.78 -7.04 9.80
CA ASN A 57 -1.95 -6.04 10.48
C ASN A 57 -2.24 -4.62 9.96
N ILE A 58 -2.44 -4.45 8.65
CA ILE A 58 -2.71 -3.13 8.08
C ILE A 58 -4.12 -2.63 8.41
N ARG A 59 -5.12 -3.53 8.52
CA ARG A 59 -6.48 -3.13 8.95
C ARG A 59 -6.48 -2.58 10.37
N GLU A 60 -5.75 -3.20 11.28
CA GLU A 60 -5.63 -2.73 12.66
C GLU A 60 -5.01 -1.32 12.75
N LEU A 61 -4.08 -1.00 11.83
CA LEU A 61 -3.47 0.34 11.74
C LEU A 61 -4.42 1.41 11.19
N ILE A 62 -5.44 1.02 10.41
CA ILE A 62 -6.37 1.93 9.74
C ILE A 62 -7.83 1.53 10.05
N PRO A 63 -8.26 1.63 11.33
CA PRO A 63 -9.51 1.01 11.80
C PRO A 63 -10.80 1.67 11.28
N TYR A 64 -10.71 2.84 10.63
CA TYR A 64 -11.88 3.65 10.23
C TYR A 64 -11.94 3.89 8.71
N LYS A 65 -11.36 3.00 7.90
CA LYS A 65 -11.35 3.09 6.44
C LYS A 65 -11.81 1.80 5.77
#